data_AF-A0A7W5KTM3-F1
#
_entry.id   AF-A0A7W5KTM3-F1
#
_cell.length_a   1.000
_cell.length_b   1.000
_cell.length_c   1.000
_cell.angle_alpha   90.00
_cell.angle_beta   90.00
_cell.angle_gamma   90.00
#
_symmetry.space_group_name_H-M   'P 1'
#
loop_
_entity.id
_entity.type
_entity.pdbx_description
1 polymer ?
#
loop_
_entity_poly.entity_id
_entity_poly.type
_entity_poly.pdbx_seq_one_letter_code
_entity_poly.pdbx_strand_id
1 'polypeptide(L)'
;MLTVERDNKRGGECFAVPTIGEIEGKLLVYETITVACLQEILKHPDTHDLSAFRETIARKVSSGCKNLKLCGDDMSATCEYALQVFDEAARRAAGK
;
A
#
# COMPACT_ATOMS: atom_id res chain seq x y z
N MET A 1 31.32 25.71 -5.50
CA MET A 1 29.98 25.09 -5.51
C MET A 1 29.46 25.18 -4.07
N LEU A 2 28.28 25.76 -3.85
CA LEU A 2 27.71 25.89 -2.51
C LEU A 2 27.12 24.54 -2.11
N THR A 3 27.76 23.87 -1.16
CA THR A 3 27.24 22.65 -0.53
C THR A 3 26.21 23.05 0.52
N VAL A 4 24.98 22.55 0.40
CA VAL A 4 23.93 22.74 1.39
C VAL A 4 23.80 21.50 2.27
N GLU A 5 23.21 21.64 3.46
CA GLU A 5 23.06 20.55 4.44
C GLU A 5 22.45 19.25 3.85
N ARG A 6 21.55 19.40 2.89
CA ARG A 6 20.94 18.31 2.12
C ARG A 6 21.97 17.43 1.42
N ASP A 7 23.01 18.02 0.84
CA ASP A 7 24.00 17.30 0.03
C ASP A 7 24.88 16.36 0.90
N ASN A 8 24.86 16.52 2.24
CA ASN A 8 25.54 15.67 3.20
C ASN A 8 24.66 14.55 3.78
N LYS A 9 23.38 14.47 3.39
CA LYS A 9 22.48 13.40 3.81
C LYS A 9 22.77 12.10 3.04
N ARG A 10 22.48 10.95 3.66
CA ARG A 10 22.64 9.64 3.03
C ARG A 10 21.32 9.17 2.43
N GLY A 11 21.37 8.48 1.29
CA GLY A 11 20.17 7.98 0.61
C GLY A 11 19.32 9.12 0.02
N GLY A 12 18.01 8.91 -0.08
CA GLY A 12 17.03 9.80 -0.71
C GLY A 12 16.93 11.19 -0.12
N GLU A 13 17.36 11.35 1.14
CA GLU A 13 17.41 12.63 1.82
C GLU A 13 18.40 13.62 1.17
N CYS A 14 19.30 13.14 0.30
CA CYS A 14 20.14 14.01 -0.53
C CYS A 14 19.40 14.58 -1.75
N PHE A 15 18.27 13.99 -2.14
CA PHE A 15 17.47 14.40 -3.29
C PHE A 15 16.22 15.18 -2.85
N ALA A 16 15.76 16.10 -3.70
CA ALA A 16 14.50 16.81 -3.46
C ALA A 16 13.26 15.91 -3.65
N VAL A 17 13.42 14.83 -4.42
CA VAL A 17 12.41 13.80 -4.67
C VAL A 17 13.05 12.45 -4.35
N PRO A 18 12.38 11.56 -3.58
CA PRO A 18 12.90 10.22 -3.32
C PRO A 18 13.24 9.49 -4.61
N THR A 19 14.25 8.62 -4.54
CA THR A 19 14.58 7.76 -5.68
C THR A 19 13.46 6.73 -5.91
N ILE A 20 13.32 6.24 -7.15
CA ILE A 20 12.34 5.18 -7.47
C ILE A 20 12.55 3.95 -6.57
N GLY A 21 13.80 3.53 -6.35
CA GLY A 21 14.10 2.38 -5.49
C GLY A 21 13.69 2.57 -4.02
N GLU A 22 13.68 3.80 -3.51
CA GLU A 22 13.17 4.07 -2.16
C GLU A 22 11.65 4.07 -2.08
N ILE A 23 10.98 4.51 -3.15
CA ILE A 23 9.52 4.40 -3.27
C ILE A 23 9.14 2.92 -3.32
N GLU A 24 9.79 2.14 -4.18
CA GLU A 24 9.61 0.68 -4.28
C GLU A 24 9.89 -0.03 -2.95
N GLY A 25 11.01 0.31 -2.29
CA GLY A 25 11.36 -0.25 -0.99
C GLY A 25 10.31 0.04 0.09
N LYS A 26 9.78 1.26 0.12
CA LYS A 26 8.69 1.63 1.06
C LYS A 26 7.40 0.88 0.73
N LEU A 27 7.04 0.78 -0.55
CA LEU A 27 5.86 0.02 -1.00
C LEU A 27 5.97 -1.45 -0.59
N LEU A 28 7.12 -2.09 -0.81
CA LEU A 28 7.39 -3.47 -0.41
C LEU A 28 7.25 -3.68 1.10
N VAL A 29 7.77 -2.75 1.92
CA VAL A 29 7.63 -2.82 3.38
C VAL A 29 6.15 -2.78 3.79
N TYR A 30 5.39 -1.83 3.26
CA TYR A 30 3.96 -1.72 3.57
C TYR A 30 3.19 -2.96 3.10
N GLU A 31 3.44 -3.42 1.88
CA GLU A 31 2.80 -4.63 1.34
C GLU A 31 3.11 -5.85 2.23
N THR A 32 4.37 -6.05 2.60
CA THR A 32 4.79 -7.18 3.44
C THR A 32 4.09 -7.16 4.79
N ILE A 33 4.06 -6.01 5.45
CA ILE A 33 3.38 -5.85 6.75
C ILE A 33 1.88 -6.06 6.60
N THR A 34 1.25 -5.44 5.60
CA THR A 34 -0.19 -5.56 5.35
C THR A 34 -0.59 -7.00 5.07
N VAL A 35 0.14 -7.71 4.20
CA VAL A 35 -0.15 -9.11 3.87
C VAL A 35 0.03 -10.00 5.10
N ALA A 36 1.10 -9.83 5.89
CA ALA A 36 1.30 -10.60 7.11
C ALA A 36 0.17 -10.38 8.13
N CYS A 37 -0.22 -9.13 8.36
CA CYS A 37 -1.33 -8.80 9.26
C CYS A 37 -2.67 -9.37 8.77
N LEU A 38 -2.98 -9.21 7.48
CA LEU A 38 -4.20 -9.74 6.88
C LEU A 38 -4.22 -11.27 6.94
N GLN A 39 -3.10 -11.95 6.66
CA GLN A 39 -3.02 -13.40 6.79
C GLN A 39 -3.38 -13.88 8.18
N GLU A 40 -2.83 -13.27 9.23
CA GLU A 40 -3.15 -13.66 10.62
C GLU A 40 -4.63 -13.46 10.94
N ILE A 41 -5.24 -12.35 10.48
CA ILE A 41 -6.68 -12.09 10.68
C ILE A 41 -7.52 -13.13 9.92
N LEU A 42 -7.12 -13.48 8.70
CA LEU A 42 -7.88 -14.34 7.78
C LEU A 42 -7.74 -15.83 8.07
N LYS A 43 -6.79 -16.25 8.90
CA LYS A 43 -6.69 -17.64 9.42
C LYS A 43 -7.89 -18.07 10.27
N HIS A 44 -8.70 -17.11 10.74
CA HIS A 44 -9.91 -17.36 11.51
C HIS A 44 -11.16 -16.93 10.72
N PRO A 45 -11.52 -17.65 9.63
CA PRO A 45 -12.53 -17.20 8.67
C PRO A 45 -13.95 -17.14 9.24
N ASP A 46 -14.25 -17.89 10.30
CA ASP A 46 -15.60 -17.97 10.88
C ASP A 46 -16.07 -16.66 11.55
N THR A 47 -15.19 -15.67 11.71
CA THR A 47 -15.52 -14.40 12.39
C THR A 47 -15.66 -13.20 11.46
N HIS A 48 -15.31 -13.30 10.17
CA HIS A 48 -15.20 -12.13 9.30
C HIS A 48 -15.86 -12.31 7.91
N ASP A 49 -16.80 -11.41 7.60
CA ASP A 49 -17.33 -11.26 6.25
C ASP A 49 -16.29 -10.58 5.34
N LEU A 50 -15.60 -11.40 4.54
CA LEU A 50 -14.58 -10.95 3.60
C LEU A 50 -15.13 -10.00 2.54
N SER A 51 -16.39 -10.15 2.15
CA SER A 51 -17.04 -9.26 1.18
C SER A 51 -17.21 -7.86 1.77
N ALA A 52 -17.70 -7.77 3.02
CA ALA A 52 -17.83 -6.50 3.72
C ALA A 52 -16.47 -5.81 3.96
N PHE A 53 -15.43 -6.60 4.23
CA PHE A 53 -14.07 -6.07 4.38
C PHE A 53 -13.53 -5.50 3.07
N ARG A 54 -13.69 -6.25 1.97
CA ARG A 54 -13.32 -5.83 0.61
C ARG A 54 -13.98 -4.51 0.21
N GLU A 55 -15.29 -4.39 0.43
CA GLU A 55 -16.03 -3.14 0.15
C GLU A 55 -15.53 -1.97 1.02
N THR A 56 -15.21 -2.26 2.29
CA THR A 56 -14.68 -1.25 3.20
C THR A 56 -13.30 -0.75 2.77
N ILE A 57 -12.42 -1.63 2.29
CA ILE A 57 -11.13 -1.24 1.68
C ILE A 57 -11.37 -0.33 0.48
N ALA A 58 -12.20 -0.76 -0.47
CA ALA A 58 -12.47 0.01 -1.69
C ALA A 58 -12.98 1.43 -1.37
N ARG A 59 -13.93 1.56 -0.42
CA ARG A 59 -14.44 2.87 0.02
C ARG A 59 -13.37 3.73 0.67
N LYS A 60 -12.57 3.16 1.58
CA LYS A 60 -11.49 3.90 2.27
C LYS A 60 -10.42 4.38 1.30
N VAL A 61 -9.98 3.51 0.38
CA VAL A 61 -8.99 3.85 -0.64
C VAL A 61 -9.54 4.92 -1.57
N SER A 62 -10.76 4.76 -2.09
CA SER A 62 -11.41 5.77 -2.93
C SER A 62 -11.50 7.14 -2.22
N SER A 63 -11.89 7.15 -0.94
CA SER A 63 -11.92 8.39 -0.14
C SER A 63 -10.53 9.00 0.05
N GLY A 64 -9.51 8.18 0.29
CA GLY A 64 -8.12 8.63 0.40
C GLY A 64 -7.62 9.26 -0.91
N CYS A 65 -7.92 8.62 -2.04
CA CYS A 65 -7.53 9.13 -3.36
C CYS A 65 -8.20 10.47 -3.68
N LYS A 66 -9.46 10.66 -3.29
CA LYS A 66 -10.15 11.97 -3.40
C LYS A 66 -9.45 13.06 -2.60
N ASN A 67 -9.01 12.74 -1.37
CA ASN A 67 -8.28 13.70 -0.53
C ASN A 67 -6.93 14.08 -1.14
N LEU A 68 -6.28 13.13 -1.83
CA LEU A 68 -5.05 13.36 -2.59
C LEU A 68 -5.28 14.00 -3.96
N LYS A 69 -6.54 14.23 -4.35
CA LYS A 69 -6.95 14.79 -5.65
C LYS A 69 -6.39 14.01 -6.84
N LEU A 70 -6.32 12.68 -6.71
CA LEU A 70 -5.92 11.81 -7.83
C LEU A 70 -6.93 11.91 -8.97
N CYS A 71 -6.46 11.75 -10.21
CA CYS A 71 -7.34 11.71 -11.36
C CYS A 71 -8.13 10.38 -11.40
N GLY A 72 -9.15 10.29 -12.25
CA GLY A 72 -10.01 9.10 -12.32
C GLY A 72 -9.25 7.81 -12.61
N ASP A 73 -8.25 7.87 -13.49
CA ASP A 73 -7.43 6.72 -13.86
C ASP A 73 -6.54 6.27 -12.69
N ASP A 74 -5.85 7.22 -12.04
CA ASP A 74 -5.02 6.95 -10.86
C ASP A 74 -5.86 6.39 -9.70
N MET A 75 -7.06 6.92 -9.49
CA MET A 75 -8.00 6.42 -8.48
C MET A 75 -8.38 4.96 -8.75
N SER A 76 -8.67 4.65 -10.01
CA SER A 76 -9.11 3.31 -10.43
C SER A 76 -7.97 2.31 -10.28
N ALA A 77 -6.78 2.64 -10.79
CA ALA A 77 -5.58 1.83 -10.63
C ALA A 77 -5.23 1.60 -9.15
N THR A 78 -5.35 2.63 -8.30
CA THR A 78 -5.08 2.51 -6.86
C THR A 78 -6.09 1.59 -6.16
N CYS A 79 -7.37 1.69 -6.51
CA CYS A 79 -8.41 0.81 -5.95
C CYS A 79 -8.21 -0.65 -6.39
N GLU A 80 -7.91 -0.89 -7.67
CA GLU A 80 -7.62 -2.22 -8.20
C GLU A 80 -6.41 -2.84 -7.49
N TYR A 81 -5.33 -2.09 -7.33
CA TYR A 81 -4.15 -2.55 -6.61
C TYR A 81 -4.45 -2.92 -5.15
N ALA A 82 -5.22 -2.09 -4.44
CA ALA A 82 -5.60 -2.39 -3.06
C ALA A 82 -6.40 -3.70 -2.93
N LEU A 83 -7.27 -4.00 -3.90
CA LEU A 83 -8.02 -5.24 -3.94
C LEU A 83 -7.13 -6.44 -4.27
N GLN A 84 -6.16 -6.30 -5.16
CA GLN A 84 -5.17 -7.34 -5.45
C GLN A 84 -4.36 -7.72 -4.20
N VAL A 85 -3.92 -6.74 -3.41
CA VAL A 85 -3.20 -7.00 -2.15
C VAL A 85 -4.09 -7.76 -1.15
N PHE A 86 -5.36 -7.40 -1.05
CA PHE A 86 -6.31 -8.10 -0.18
C PHE A 86 -6.54 -9.54 -0.64
N ASP A 87 -6.81 -9.74 -1.93
CA ASP A 87 -7.07 -11.06 -2.52
C ASP A 87 -5.84 -11.98 -2.38
N GLU A 88 -4.64 -11.44 -2.56
CA GLU A 88 -3.38 -12.16 -2.36
C GLU A 88 -3.18 -12.58 -0.90
N ALA A 89 -3.47 -11.69 0.06
CA ALA A 89 -3.39 -12.04 1.47
C ALA A 89 -4.39 -13.14 1.84
N ALA A 90 -5.62 -13.08 1.33
CA ALA A 90 -6.63 -14.11 1.52
C ALA A 90 -6.22 -15.45 0.91
N ARG A 91 -5.63 -15.44 -0.29
CA ARG A 91 -5.09 -16.64 -0.95
C ARG A 91 -4.03 -17.32 -0.08
N ARG A 92 -3.04 -16.55 0.38
CA ARG A 92 -1.96 -17.08 1.23
C ARG A 92 -2.49 -17.58 2.59
N ALA A 93 -3.48 -16.91 3.18
CA ALA A 93 -4.11 -17.35 4.43
C ALA A 93 -4.81 -18.71 4.27
N ALA A 94 -5.41 -18.96 3.10
CA ALA A 94 -6.03 -20.25 2.76
C ALA A 94 -5.01 -21.37 2.47
N GLY A 95 -3.70 -21.11 2.62
CA GLY A 95 -2.63 -22.06 2.32
C GLY A 95 -2.46 -22.35 0.82
N LYS A 96 -2.93 -21.45 -0.04
CA LYS A 96 -2.88 -21.56 -1.50
C LYS A 96 -1.90 -20.58 -2.12
#